data_AF-A0A356NDM9-F1
#
_entry.id   AF-A0A356NDM9-F1
#
_cell.length_a   1.000
_cell.length_b   1.000
_cell.length_c   1.000
_cell.angle_alpha   90.00
_cell.angle_beta   90.00
_cell.angle_gamma   90.00
#
_symmetry.space_group_name_H-M   'P 1'
#
loop_
_entity.id
_entity.type
_entity.pdbx_description
1 polymer ?
#
loop_
_entity_poly.entity_id
_entity_poly.type
_entity_poly.pdbx_seq_one_letter_code
_entity_poly.pdbx_strand_id
1 'polypeptide(L)'
;PAHGHPLAPVERLVETVRQARPALVVITGGEPLQQNLTPLCQALAPLAIPRHLETSGVAPLSGAFEWITLSPKRHRPPRPGLLACCHELKVVIHEPADLDFAMAMAAACQTMDRSGNPGPQLCVQPGADSPTGARLAIHHVKHHPQWRLSLQTHKWLGLR
;
A
#
# COMPACT_ATOMS: atom_id res chain seq x y z
N PRO A 1 -11.83 18.10 -0.58
CA PRO A 1 -10.37 18.01 -0.83
C PRO A 1 -9.60 18.78 0.24
N ALA A 2 -8.84 18.09 1.09
CA ALA A 2 -7.91 18.76 2.01
C ALA A 2 -6.86 19.52 1.18
N HIS A 3 -6.56 20.75 1.60
CA HIS A 3 -5.82 21.78 0.86
C HIS A 3 -4.49 21.32 0.21
N GLY A 4 -4.22 21.82 -1.01
CA GLY A 4 -2.89 22.40 -1.30
C GLY A 4 -1.92 21.70 -2.25
N HIS A 5 -2.22 20.52 -2.83
CA HIS A 5 -1.30 19.96 -3.83
C HIS A 5 -1.59 20.54 -5.22
N PRO A 6 -0.57 21.06 -5.93
CA PRO A 6 -0.75 21.60 -7.27
C PRO A 6 -1.22 20.49 -8.22
N LEU A 7 -2.26 20.77 -8.99
CA LEU A 7 -2.69 19.87 -10.06
C LEU A 7 -1.60 19.83 -11.14
N ALA A 8 -1.27 18.63 -11.60
CA ALA A 8 -0.36 18.41 -12.70
C ALA A 8 -1.07 17.60 -13.80
N PRO A 9 -0.96 18.01 -15.07
CA PRO A 9 -1.46 17.21 -16.18
C PRO A 9 -0.64 15.91 -16.30
N VAL A 10 -1.27 14.85 -16.79
CA VAL A 10 -0.66 13.50 -16.89
C VAL A 10 0.63 13.55 -17.70
N GLU A 11 0.66 14.35 -18.77
CA GLU A 11 1.80 14.51 -19.67
C GLU A 11 3.03 15.04 -18.92
N ARG A 12 2.84 15.98 -17.99
CA ARG A 12 3.91 16.53 -17.16
C ARG A 12 4.45 15.48 -16.19
N LEU A 13 3.58 14.64 -15.63
CA LEU A 13 4.00 13.55 -14.74
C LEU A 13 4.82 12.51 -15.51
N VAL A 14 4.38 12.12 -16.71
CA VAL A 14 5.09 11.19 -17.60
C VAL A 14 6.48 11.75 -17.95
N GLU A 15 6.58 13.03 -18.29
CA GLU A 15 7.88 13.65 -18.60
C GLU A 15 8.81 13.68 -17.38
N THR A 16 8.26 13.96 -16.19
CA THR A 16 9.02 13.89 -14.94
C THR A 16 9.61 12.50 -14.72
N VAL A 17 8.81 11.45 -14.95
CA VAL A 17 9.27 10.05 -14.86
C VAL A 17 10.34 9.74 -15.91
N ARG A 18 10.16 10.18 -17.17
CA ARG A 18 11.15 10.00 -18.24
C ARG A 18 12.51 10.61 -17.89
N GLN A 19 12.51 11.81 -17.32
CA GLN A 19 13.72 12.52 -16.95
C GLN A 19 14.43 11.87 -15.76
N ALA A 20 13.67 11.43 -14.76
CA ALA A 20 14.22 10.78 -13.57
C ALA A 20 14.77 9.36 -13.84
N ARG A 21 14.30 8.69 -14.90
CA ARG A 21 14.66 7.30 -15.26
C ARG A 21 14.62 6.33 -14.06
N PRO A 22 13.52 6.28 -13.30
CA PRO A 22 13.47 5.48 -12.09
C PRO A 22 13.36 3.99 -12.42
N ALA A 23 13.79 3.15 -11.47
CA ALA A 23 13.57 1.71 -11.55
C ALA A 23 12.09 1.30 -11.36
N LEU A 24 11.30 2.11 -10.65
CA LEU A 24 9.85 1.93 -10.45
C LEU A 24 9.18 3.25 -10.11
N VAL A 25 7.86 3.32 -10.26
CA VAL A 25 7.03 4.44 -9.81
C VAL A 25 6.06 3.96 -8.73
N VAL A 26 6.05 4.63 -7.58
CA VAL A 26 5.05 4.39 -6.53
C VAL A 26 3.98 5.48 -6.60
N ILE A 27 2.73 5.08 -6.83
CA ILE A 27 1.56 5.94 -6.79
C ILE A 27 0.95 5.81 -5.40
N THR A 28 0.99 6.92 -4.64
CA THR A 28 0.59 7.02 -3.24
C THR A 28 0.00 8.40 -2.97
N GLY A 29 -0.18 8.76 -1.69
CA GLY A 29 -0.66 10.06 -1.22
C GLY A 29 -2.16 10.07 -0.94
N GLY A 30 -2.57 10.76 0.13
CA GLY A 30 -3.96 10.74 0.62
C GLY A 30 -4.57 9.34 0.58
N GLU A 31 -5.67 9.20 -0.17
CA GLU A 31 -6.08 7.92 -0.75
C GLU A 31 -5.98 8.07 -2.28
N PRO A 32 -5.01 7.44 -2.97
CA PRO A 32 -4.75 7.72 -4.38
C PRO A 32 -5.93 7.31 -5.28
N LEU A 33 -6.69 6.28 -4.90
CA LEU A 33 -7.86 5.81 -5.63
C LEU A 33 -9.09 6.73 -5.50
N GLN A 34 -8.99 7.84 -4.77
CA GLN A 34 -9.97 8.93 -4.91
C GLN A 34 -9.88 9.63 -6.27
N GLN A 35 -8.76 9.46 -6.96
CA GLN A 35 -8.58 9.89 -8.35
C GLN A 35 -8.71 8.68 -9.28
N ASN A 36 -9.18 8.90 -10.50
CA ASN A 36 -9.14 7.87 -11.54
C ASN A 36 -7.70 7.77 -12.09
N LEU A 37 -7.00 6.70 -11.74
CA LEU A 37 -5.59 6.49 -12.10
C LEU A 37 -5.40 5.82 -13.47
N THR A 38 -6.49 5.45 -14.15
CA THR A 38 -6.43 4.81 -15.48
C THR A 38 -5.65 5.65 -16.51
N PRO A 39 -5.91 6.96 -16.68
CA PRO A 39 -5.17 7.77 -17.65
C PRO A 39 -3.66 7.83 -17.36
N LEU A 40 -3.29 7.96 -16.08
CA LEU A 40 -1.89 7.99 -15.67
C LEU A 40 -1.19 6.66 -15.95
N CYS A 41 -1.83 5.53 -15.59
CA CYS A 41 -1.25 4.20 -15.82
C CYS A 41 -1.08 3.92 -17.32
N GLN A 42 -2.07 4.29 -18.15
CA GLN A 42 -2.00 4.15 -19.61
C GLN A 42 -0.87 4.99 -20.20
N ALA A 43 -0.69 6.23 -19.75
CA ALA A 43 0.36 7.10 -20.25
C ALA A 43 1.77 6.66 -19.81
N LEU A 44 1.89 6.01 -18.64
CA LEU A 44 3.14 5.42 -18.15
C LEU A 44 3.46 4.05 -18.78
N ALA A 45 2.48 3.33 -19.32
CA ALA A 45 2.64 1.98 -19.86
C ALA A 45 3.77 1.85 -20.91
N PRO A 46 3.92 2.78 -21.89
CA PRO A 46 4.98 2.70 -22.89
C PRO A 46 6.39 2.86 -22.33
N LEU A 47 6.56 3.37 -21.10
CA LEU A 47 7.88 3.49 -20.48
C LEU A 47 8.41 2.14 -19.96
N ALA A 48 7.58 1.10 -19.90
CA ALA A 48 7.93 -0.21 -19.38
C ALA A 48 8.53 -0.18 -17.95
N ILE A 49 8.16 0.81 -17.15
CA ILE A 49 8.56 0.95 -15.75
C ILE A 49 7.46 0.34 -14.85
N PRO A 50 7.80 -0.52 -13.86
CA PRO A 50 6.85 -1.03 -12.89
C PRO A 50 6.14 0.08 -12.11
N ARG A 51 4.82 -0.05 -11.98
CA ARG A 51 3.93 0.84 -11.24
C ARG A 51 3.44 0.13 -9.99
N HIS A 52 3.73 0.70 -8.85
CA HIS A 52 3.29 0.21 -7.56
C HIS A 52 2.20 1.15 -7.02
N LEU A 53 1.17 0.58 -6.40
CA LEU A 53 0.12 1.32 -5.71
C LEU A 53 0.25 1.13 -4.19
N GLU A 54 0.21 2.22 -3.43
CA GLU A 54 -0.03 2.17 -1.98
C GLU A 54 -1.40 2.79 -1.65
N THR A 55 -2.34 2.01 -1.12
CA THR A 55 -3.73 2.44 -0.88
C THR A 55 -4.26 1.98 0.47
N SER A 56 -5.20 2.72 1.07
CA SER A 56 -5.99 2.23 2.22
C SER A 56 -7.11 1.28 1.78
N GLY A 57 -7.45 1.32 0.49
CA GLY A 57 -8.37 0.45 -0.20
C GLY A 57 -9.84 0.77 -0.04
N VAL A 58 -10.17 1.97 0.42
CA VAL A 58 -11.55 2.40 0.66
C VAL A 58 -12.29 2.83 -0.62
N ALA A 59 -11.54 3.15 -1.68
CA ALA A 59 -12.07 3.53 -3.00
C ALA A 59 -11.92 2.40 -4.03
N PRO A 60 -12.73 2.39 -5.12
CA PRO A 60 -12.60 1.39 -6.19
C PRO A 60 -11.22 1.44 -6.86
N LEU A 61 -10.71 0.28 -7.28
CA LEU A 61 -9.48 0.21 -8.06
C LEU A 61 -9.67 0.87 -9.44
N SER A 62 -8.72 1.73 -9.82
CA SER A 62 -8.59 2.30 -11.16
C SER A 62 -7.13 2.29 -11.56
N GLY A 63 -6.81 2.06 -12.84
CA GLY A 63 -5.45 1.83 -13.30
C GLY A 63 -4.99 0.38 -13.24
N ALA A 64 -3.72 0.17 -13.60
CA ALA A 64 -3.08 -1.14 -13.67
C ALA A 64 -1.69 -1.06 -13.02
N PHE A 65 -1.41 -2.00 -12.12
CA PHE A 65 -0.23 -1.98 -11.26
C PHE A 65 0.40 -3.35 -11.21
N GLU A 66 1.73 -3.38 -11.27
CA GLU A 66 2.52 -4.59 -11.08
C GLU A 66 2.59 -4.99 -9.60
N TRP A 67 2.36 -4.04 -8.69
CA TRP A 67 2.29 -4.30 -7.25
C TRP A 67 1.25 -3.42 -6.56
N ILE A 68 0.50 -4.00 -5.61
CA ILE A 68 -0.52 -3.30 -4.82
C ILE A 68 -0.26 -3.60 -3.36
N THR A 69 0.19 -2.57 -2.63
CA THR A 69 0.27 -2.57 -1.17
C THR A 69 -1.02 -2.01 -0.60
N LEU A 70 -1.79 -2.88 0.03
CA LEU A 70 -3.00 -2.53 0.76
C LEU A 70 -2.65 -2.29 2.24
N SER A 71 -2.82 -1.06 2.71
CA SER A 71 -2.63 -0.67 4.11
C SER A 71 -3.97 -0.24 4.73
N PRO A 72 -4.84 -1.20 5.09
CA PRO A 72 -6.20 -0.91 5.53
C PRO A 72 -6.20 -0.16 6.87
N LYS A 73 -7.27 0.61 7.11
CA LYS A 73 -7.47 1.35 8.36
C LYS A 73 -8.68 0.77 9.09
N ARG A 74 -8.54 0.49 10.39
CA ARG A 74 -9.61 -0.16 11.19
C ARG A 74 -10.94 0.59 11.13
N HIS A 75 -10.91 1.93 11.16
CA HIS A 75 -12.10 2.79 11.14
C HIS A 75 -12.75 2.92 9.76
N ARG A 76 -12.08 2.49 8.68
CA ARG A 76 -12.61 2.52 7.32
C ARG A 76 -12.05 1.32 6.54
N PRO A 77 -12.71 0.16 6.64
CA PRO A 77 -12.19 -1.08 6.07
C PRO A 77 -12.11 -1.03 4.53
N PRO A 78 -11.21 -1.82 3.92
CA PRO A 78 -11.00 -1.81 2.48
C PRO A 78 -12.14 -2.51 1.75
N ARG A 79 -12.28 -2.22 0.46
CA ARG A 79 -13.23 -2.90 -0.43
C ARG A 79 -12.77 -4.34 -0.70
N PRO A 80 -13.72 -5.29 -0.82
CA PRO A 80 -13.40 -6.70 -1.13
C PRO A 80 -12.51 -6.88 -2.37
N GLY A 81 -12.71 -6.08 -3.41
CA GLY A 81 -11.91 -6.16 -4.64
C GLY A 81 -10.41 -5.95 -4.40
N LEU A 82 -10.01 -5.08 -3.46
CA LEU A 82 -8.60 -4.88 -3.14
C LEU A 82 -8.06 -5.96 -2.19
N LEU A 83 -8.89 -6.51 -1.31
CA LEU A 83 -8.51 -7.69 -0.55
C LEU A 83 -8.22 -8.88 -1.49
N ALA A 84 -8.97 -9.01 -2.59
CA ALA A 84 -8.81 -10.09 -3.57
C ALA A 84 -7.55 -9.95 -4.45
N CYS A 85 -7.10 -8.73 -4.75
CA CYS A 85 -6.00 -8.50 -5.70
C CYS A 85 -4.73 -7.88 -5.13
N CYS A 86 -4.69 -7.49 -3.84
CA CYS A 86 -3.46 -6.92 -3.27
C CYS A 86 -2.30 -7.93 -3.26
N HIS A 87 -1.09 -7.43 -3.48
CA HIS A 87 0.15 -8.21 -3.48
C HIS A 87 0.83 -8.20 -2.11
N GLU A 88 0.58 -7.14 -1.33
CA GLU A 88 1.03 -6.97 0.04
C GLU A 88 -0.12 -6.43 0.90
N LEU A 89 -0.35 -7.05 2.05
CA LEU A 89 -1.23 -6.56 3.10
C LEU A 89 -0.34 -6.02 4.24
N LYS A 90 -0.30 -4.70 4.41
CA LYS A 90 0.57 -4.01 5.38
C LYS A 90 -0.26 -3.29 6.44
N VAL A 91 -0.36 -3.86 7.63
CA VAL A 91 -1.15 -3.26 8.72
C VAL A 91 -0.26 -2.48 9.68
N VAL A 92 -0.65 -1.23 9.96
CA VAL A 92 0.09 -0.36 10.88
C VAL A 92 -0.30 -0.66 12.32
N ILE A 93 0.68 -0.88 13.19
CA ILE A 93 0.50 -1.30 14.58
C ILE A 93 0.89 -0.17 15.54
N HIS A 94 -0.05 0.28 16.36
CA HIS A 94 0.17 1.18 17.50
C HIS A 94 -0.22 0.51 18.83
N GLU A 95 -1.24 -0.34 18.80
CA GLU A 95 -1.85 -0.97 19.97
C GLU A 95 -2.24 -2.45 19.70
N PRO A 96 -2.53 -3.26 20.73
CA PRO A 96 -2.84 -4.68 20.55
C PRO A 96 -3.98 -4.96 19.58
N ALA A 97 -5.04 -4.13 19.59
CA ALA A 97 -6.19 -4.28 18.72
C ALA A 97 -5.85 -4.10 17.22
N ASP A 98 -4.69 -3.53 16.87
CA ASP A 98 -4.23 -3.48 15.47
C ASP A 98 -3.77 -4.85 14.98
N LEU A 99 -3.27 -5.71 15.87
CA LEU A 99 -2.89 -7.08 15.53
C LEU A 99 -4.12 -7.94 15.27
N ASP A 100 -5.17 -7.78 16.08
CA ASP A 100 -6.45 -8.46 15.85
C ASP A 100 -7.03 -8.06 14.49
N PHE A 101 -6.98 -6.77 14.18
CA PHE A 101 -7.37 -6.26 12.87
C PHE A 101 -6.49 -6.83 11.74
N ALA A 102 -5.17 -6.92 11.95
CA ALA A 102 -4.26 -7.51 10.96
C ALA A 102 -4.62 -8.96 10.63
N MET A 103 -4.85 -9.77 11.67
CA MET A 103 -5.27 -11.17 11.50
C MET A 103 -6.62 -11.28 10.79
N ALA A 104 -7.59 -10.43 11.13
CA ALA A 104 -8.89 -10.41 10.46
C ALA A 104 -8.78 -10.06 8.97
N MET A 105 -7.94 -9.08 8.61
CA MET A 105 -7.70 -8.73 7.20
C MET A 105 -6.98 -9.84 6.44
N ALA A 106 -6.00 -10.49 7.07
CA ALA A 106 -5.30 -11.63 6.46
C ALA A 106 -6.25 -12.81 6.20
N ALA A 107 -7.13 -13.13 7.16
CA ALA A 107 -8.17 -14.14 6.98
C ALA A 107 -9.15 -13.76 5.86
N ALA A 108 -9.58 -12.49 5.80
CA ALA A 108 -10.45 -12.01 4.72
C ALA A 108 -9.80 -12.16 3.34
N CYS A 109 -8.49 -11.90 3.20
CA CYS A 109 -7.77 -12.13 1.95
C CYS A 109 -7.77 -13.60 1.52
N GLN A 110 -7.75 -14.55 2.46
CA GLN A 110 -7.74 -15.99 2.17
C GLN A 110 -9.11 -16.50 1.68
N THR A 111 -10.20 -15.84 2.07
CA THR A 111 -11.56 -16.22 1.66
C THR A 111 -11.97 -15.67 0.28
N MET A 112 -11.18 -14.75 -0.29
CA MET A 112 -11.49 -14.18 -1.61
C MET A 112 -11.12 -15.15 -2.72
N ASP A 113 -11.88 -15.12 -3.83
CA ASP A 113 -11.39 -15.66 -5.09
C ASP A 113 -10.29 -14.73 -5.61
N ARG A 114 -9.07 -15.28 -5.74
CA ARG A 114 -7.88 -14.55 -6.16
C ARG A 114 -7.39 -14.96 -7.54
N SER A 115 -8.19 -15.71 -8.31
CA SER A 115 -7.88 -16.12 -9.68
C SER A 115 -6.47 -16.73 -9.85
N GLY A 116 -6.05 -17.57 -8.90
CA GLY A 116 -4.74 -18.25 -8.92
C GLY A 116 -3.58 -17.48 -8.29
N ASN A 117 -3.80 -16.28 -7.73
CA ASN A 117 -2.79 -15.57 -6.94
C ASN A 117 -2.62 -16.22 -5.55
N PRO A 118 -1.37 -16.51 -5.11
CA PRO A 118 -1.09 -17.29 -3.89
C PRO A 118 -1.45 -16.61 -2.56
N GLY A 119 -1.96 -15.37 -2.60
CA GLY A 119 -2.20 -14.56 -1.41
C GLY A 119 -1.19 -13.42 -1.29
N PRO A 120 -1.51 -12.36 -0.53
CA PRO A 120 -0.59 -11.26 -0.34
C PRO A 120 0.56 -11.64 0.60
N GLN A 121 1.69 -10.95 0.46
CA GLN A 121 2.68 -10.90 1.52
C GLN A 121 2.05 -10.22 2.75
N LEU A 122 2.13 -10.87 3.90
CA LEU A 122 1.58 -10.36 5.16
C LEU A 122 2.64 -9.55 5.89
N CYS A 123 2.36 -8.28 6.13
CA CYS A 123 3.28 -7.34 6.74
C CYS A 123 2.63 -6.61 7.92
N VAL A 124 3.36 -6.49 9.02
CA VAL A 124 3.06 -5.52 10.08
C VAL A 124 4.09 -4.40 10.06
N GLN A 125 3.61 -3.16 10.16
CA GLN A 125 4.46 -1.97 10.19
C GLN A 125 4.27 -1.27 11.54
N PRO A 126 5.32 -1.05 12.34
CA PRO A 126 5.22 -0.18 13.50
C PRO A 126 4.71 1.20 13.11
N GLY A 127 3.79 1.74 13.90
CA GLY A 127 3.41 3.14 13.82
C GLY A 127 4.62 4.06 13.97
N ALA A 128 4.59 5.19 13.28
CA ALA A 128 5.62 6.22 13.42
C ALA A 128 5.71 6.66 14.88
N ASP A 129 6.92 6.78 15.41
CA ASP A 129 7.17 7.26 16.77
C ASP A 129 6.39 6.47 17.85
N SER A 130 6.12 5.17 17.60
CA SER A 130 5.39 4.28 18.51
C SER A 130 6.29 3.15 19.04
N PRO A 131 6.94 3.33 20.21
CA PRO A 131 7.70 2.27 20.86
C PRO A 131 6.86 1.04 21.19
N THR A 132 5.58 1.25 21.56
CA THR A 132 4.63 0.16 21.81
C THR A 132 4.32 -0.59 20.53
N GLY A 133 4.01 0.12 19.44
CA GLY A 133 3.78 -0.49 18.13
C GLY A 133 4.98 -1.30 17.64
N ALA A 134 6.20 -0.78 17.83
CA ALA A 134 7.43 -1.48 17.50
C ALA A 134 7.58 -2.79 18.29
N ARG A 135 7.42 -2.76 19.61
CA ARG A 135 7.48 -3.95 20.46
C ARG A 135 6.44 -5.00 20.05
N LEU A 136 5.20 -4.56 19.79
CA LEU A 136 4.09 -5.44 19.37
C LEU A 136 4.37 -6.08 18.01
N ALA A 137 4.75 -5.30 17.01
CA ALA A 137 5.04 -5.80 15.67
C ALA A 137 6.22 -6.79 15.68
N ILE A 138 7.31 -6.48 16.39
CA ILE A 138 8.47 -7.38 16.54
C ILE A 138 8.06 -8.68 17.24
N HIS A 139 7.31 -8.59 18.32
CA HIS A 139 6.82 -9.77 19.03
C HIS A 139 5.95 -10.64 18.11
N HIS A 140 5.06 -10.02 17.34
CA HIS A 140 4.17 -10.73 16.42
C HIS A 140 4.94 -11.51 15.35
N VAL A 141 5.86 -10.86 14.61
CA VAL A 141 6.60 -11.55 13.54
C VAL A 141 7.51 -12.68 14.06
N LYS A 142 7.98 -12.59 15.30
CA LYS A 142 8.76 -13.67 15.94
C LYS A 142 7.93 -14.92 16.23
N HIS A 143 6.62 -14.78 16.45
CA HIS A 143 5.72 -15.88 16.79
C HIS A 143 4.84 -16.34 15.60
N HIS A 144 4.78 -15.54 14.53
CA HIS A 144 4.00 -15.83 13.34
C HIS A 144 4.88 -15.68 12.09
N PRO A 145 5.65 -16.72 11.71
CA PRO A 145 6.72 -16.63 10.70
C PRO A 145 6.24 -16.29 9.27
N GLN A 146 4.94 -16.43 9.00
CA GLN A 146 4.32 -15.97 7.75
C GLN A 146 4.23 -14.44 7.64
N TRP A 147 4.35 -13.72 8.76
CA TRP A 147 4.32 -12.26 8.80
C TRP A 147 5.73 -11.68 8.72
N ARG A 148 5.85 -10.58 7.99
CA ARG A 148 7.09 -9.82 7.81
C ARG A 148 7.00 -8.48 8.53
N LEU A 149 8.15 -8.00 9.00
CA LEU A 149 8.27 -6.67 9.56
C LEU A 149 8.55 -5.67 8.43
N SER A 150 7.68 -4.67 8.28
CA SER A 150 7.89 -3.54 7.37
C SER A 150 8.34 -2.33 8.18
N LEU A 151 9.49 -1.74 7.83
CA LEU A 151 10.06 -0.60 8.56
C LEU A 151 10.03 0.66 7.71
N GLN A 152 9.73 1.79 8.35
CA GLN A 152 9.77 3.12 7.71
C GLN A 152 11.22 3.66 7.67
N THR A 153 12.11 2.97 6.99
CA THR A 153 13.57 3.27 6.96
C THR A 153 13.87 4.70 6.52
N HIS A 154 13.12 5.26 5.58
CA HIS A 154 13.25 6.66 5.14
C HIS A 154 13.14 7.65 6.30
N LYS A 155 12.29 7.40 7.31
CA LYS A 155 12.17 8.27 8.49
C LYS A 155 13.42 8.23 9.36
N TRP A 156 14.00 7.05 9.54
CA TRP A 156 15.24 6.88 10.31
C TRP A 156 16.43 7.53 9.60
N LEU A 157 16.41 7.53 8.26
CA LEU A 157 17.43 8.17 7.42
C LEU A 157 17.19 9.67 7.18
N GLY A 158 16.09 10.24 7.69
CA GLY A 158 15.75 11.65 7.48
C GLY A 158 15.37 12.02 6.05
N LEU A 159 14.96 11.04 5.23
CA LEU A 159 14.51 11.24 3.85
C LEU A 159 13.02 11.60 3.82
N ARG A 160 12.64 12.57 2.99
CA ARG A 160 11.27 12.99 2.73
C ARG A 160 10.90 12.76 1.27
#